data_AF-A0A7C1VTC6-F1
#
_entry.id   AF-A0A7C1VTC6-F1
#
_cell.length_a   1.000
_cell.length_b   1.000
_cell.length_c   1.000
_cell.angle_alpha   90.00
_cell.angle_beta   90.00
_cell.angle_gamma   90.00
#
_symmetry.space_group_name_H-M   'P 1'
#
loop_
_entity.id
_entity.type
_entity.pdbx_description
1 polymer ?
#
loop_
_entity_poly.entity_id
_entity_poly.type
_entity_poly.pdbx_seq_one_letter_code
_entity_poly.pdbx_strand_id
1 'polypeptide(L)'
;RFREDPLTPIDLIENNTMSVEMAAYFWLAIEHGASILFCGGTASGKTSTLNALSLFIPFSHKIVSIEDTREVNLPHKNWIAGTTREGFSTAESEKTGKDIDMFDLIRAGLRQRPRVIIVGEVRGREAYSLFQAMATGHTSYATVHASSIHALIQRLENPPISLPRALLTSLDIIVFINAIPMGKKMVRRITSVTEIIKMDPDTKQLIFMQPFTWVSKIDDRFESTGTSKILTSIRLTNEWDENRLKKELNNRIKVLNWMRENKIRSYTDVAKIISAYYKDPESVLKNPAAVLKEEEEKEKKPPENTQHQETTLEEKKEKGLGFFKLFKRKKQVTTQPKTLLTKKKKTTGFLSKDKPDLKKTKEKKPTASNLDKEKDMLKKERERKREERKRLREQRKLERQRKREQRIKERKTKKQVFDDSKPEIKKQHNTIKKVENRETKPSSKHEVEKEIDRILKHMHRKTGKDEIDKV
;
A
#
# COMPACT_ATOMS: atom_id res chain seq x y z
N ARG A 1 -11.52 8.89 17.76
CA ARG A 1 -12.30 9.77 16.86
C ARG A 1 -11.50 9.92 15.58
N PHE A 2 -12.07 9.50 14.45
CA PHE A 2 -11.47 9.70 13.14
C PHE A 2 -11.71 11.13 12.67
N ARG A 3 -10.88 11.62 11.75
CA ARG A 3 -11.03 12.95 11.18
C ARG A 3 -12.31 12.97 10.33
N GLU A 4 -13.13 14.00 10.50
CA GLU A 4 -14.38 14.15 9.74
C GLU A 4 -14.11 14.34 8.24
N ASP A 5 -13.09 15.14 7.91
CA ASP A 5 -12.55 15.33 6.58
C ASP A 5 -11.28 14.47 6.39
N PRO A 6 -11.31 13.37 5.61
CA PRO A 6 -10.15 12.50 5.41
C PRO A 6 -8.98 13.19 4.72
N LEU A 7 -7.77 12.63 4.84
CA LEU A 7 -6.63 13.11 4.06
C LEU A 7 -6.83 12.85 2.57
N THR A 8 -6.38 13.80 1.75
CA THR A 8 -6.40 13.70 0.28
C THR A 8 -5.01 13.40 -0.29
N PRO A 9 -4.89 13.01 -1.57
CA PRO A 9 -3.59 12.94 -2.24
C PRO A 9 -2.82 14.26 -2.17
N ILE A 10 -3.51 15.40 -2.17
CA ILE A 10 -2.89 16.72 -2.05
C ILE A 10 -2.27 16.90 -0.66
N ASP A 11 -2.94 16.46 0.41
CA ASP A 11 -2.34 16.46 1.75
C ASP A 11 -1.11 15.54 1.84
N LEU A 12 -1.12 14.39 1.16
CA LEU A 12 0.04 13.50 1.15
C LEU A 12 1.23 14.12 0.41
N ILE A 13 0.99 14.86 -0.67
CA ILE A 13 2.04 15.61 -1.38
C ILE A 13 2.55 16.75 -0.49
N GLU A 14 1.65 17.53 0.12
CA GLU A 14 2.02 18.67 0.97
C GLU A 14 2.85 18.25 2.18
N ASN A 15 2.48 17.14 2.82
CA ASN A 15 3.22 16.60 3.96
C ASN A 15 4.53 15.91 3.56
N ASN A 16 4.86 15.93 2.26
CA ASN A 16 5.95 15.19 1.63
C ASN A 16 5.90 13.69 1.97
N THR A 17 4.71 13.13 2.16
CA THR A 17 4.51 11.68 2.34
C THR A 17 4.73 10.93 1.04
N MET A 18 4.42 11.56 -0.09
CA MET A 18 4.73 11.11 -1.44
C MET A 18 5.09 12.29 -2.34
N SER A 19 5.81 12.04 -3.43
CA SER A 19 6.05 13.07 -4.46
C SER A 19 4.83 13.20 -5.39
N VAL A 20 4.77 14.30 -6.15
CA VAL A 20 3.68 14.51 -7.13
C VAL A 20 3.75 13.52 -8.30
N GLU A 21 4.96 13.12 -8.70
CA GLU A 21 5.18 12.09 -9.72
C GLU A 21 4.66 10.74 -9.25
N MET A 22 4.90 10.40 -7.97
CA MET A 22 4.36 9.18 -7.35
C MET A 22 2.83 9.23 -7.27
N ALA A 23 2.25 10.39 -6.97
CA ALA A 23 0.81 10.58 -6.97
C ALA A 23 0.19 10.39 -8.37
N ALA A 24 0.81 10.94 -9.42
CA ALA A 24 0.37 10.74 -10.80
C ALA A 24 0.51 9.27 -11.26
N TYR A 25 1.58 8.59 -10.82
CA TYR A 25 1.74 7.14 -11.02
C TYR A 25 0.59 6.36 -10.37
N PHE A 26 0.28 6.63 -9.10
CA PHE A 26 -0.82 5.95 -8.41
C PHE A 26 -2.17 6.26 -9.05
N TRP A 27 -2.40 7.50 -9.46
CA TRP A 27 -3.63 7.87 -10.17
C TRP A 27 -3.81 7.00 -11.41
N LEU A 28 -2.81 6.95 -12.29
CA LEU A 28 -2.90 6.16 -13.52
C LEU A 28 -3.01 4.64 -13.24
N ALA A 29 -2.29 4.13 -12.24
CA ALA A 29 -2.34 2.72 -11.86
C ALA A 29 -3.72 2.30 -11.29
N ILE A 30 -4.31 3.13 -10.42
CA ILE A 30 -5.62 2.88 -9.80
C ILE A 30 -6.74 2.96 -10.83
N GLU A 31 -6.68 3.96 -11.72
CA GLU A 31 -7.60 4.10 -12.84
C GLU A 31 -7.67 2.84 -13.70
N HIS A 32 -6.51 2.22 -13.95
CA HIS A 32 -6.39 0.99 -14.75
C HIS A 32 -6.53 -0.29 -13.92
N GLY A 33 -7.00 -0.19 -12.67
CA GLY A 33 -7.40 -1.34 -11.88
C GLY A 33 -6.26 -2.13 -11.24
N ALA A 34 -5.07 -1.55 -11.04
CA ALA A 34 -4.00 -2.18 -10.30
C ALA A 34 -4.43 -2.51 -8.87
N SER A 35 -4.15 -3.72 -8.37
CA SER A 35 -4.38 -4.12 -6.98
C SER A 35 -3.20 -3.71 -6.08
N ILE A 36 -3.49 -3.10 -4.94
CA ILE A 36 -2.48 -2.43 -4.10
C ILE A 36 -2.57 -2.86 -2.63
N LEU A 37 -1.43 -3.24 -2.06
CA LEU A 37 -1.30 -3.57 -0.64
C LEU A 37 -0.51 -2.49 0.10
N PHE A 38 -1.15 -1.83 1.06
CA PHE A 38 -0.56 -0.77 1.88
C PHE A 38 0.03 -1.36 3.16
N CYS A 39 1.35 -1.38 3.25
CA CYS A 39 2.12 -2.03 4.29
C CYS A 39 2.79 -1.02 5.23
N GLY A 40 2.92 -1.35 6.51
CA GLY A 40 3.60 -0.51 7.48
C GLY A 40 3.28 -0.87 8.93
N GLY A 41 4.03 -0.28 9.86
CA GLY A 41 3.79 -0.45 11.30
C GLY A 41 2.46 0.14 11.78
N THR A 42 2.10 -0.11 13.04
CA THR A 42 0.97 0.57 13.70
C THR A 42 1.14 2.08 13.65
N ALA A 43 0.05 2.82 13.40
CA ALA A 43 0.03 4.28 13.30
C ALA A 43 0.97 4.90 12.23
N SER A 44 1.48 4.10 11.28
CA SER A 44 2.32 4.60 10.18
C SER A 44 1.53 5.39 9.12
N GLY A 45 0.20 5.26 9.09
CA GLY A 45 -0.67 5.95 8.16
C GLY A 45 -1.22 5.09 7.01
N LYS A 46 -1.15 3.75 7.09
CA LYS A 46 -1.64 2.84 6.03
C LYS A 46 -3.07 3.14 5.58
N THR A 47 -4.05 3.12 6.49
CA THR A 47 -5.45 3.36 6.16
C THR A 47 -5.67 4.78 5.64
N SER A 48 -4.93 5.76 6.19
CA SER A 48 -5.01 7.14 5.71
C SER A 48 -4.47 7.28 4.28
N THR A 49 -3.36 6.62 3.94
CA THR A 49 -2.82 6.59 2.57
C THR A 49 -3.75 5.86 1.62
N LEU A 50 -4.30 4.71 2.04
CA LEU A 50 -5.31 3.97 1.28
C LEU A 50 -6.52 4.86 0.98
N ASN A 51 -7.09 5.51 1.99
CA ASN A 51 -8.30 6.31 1.84
C ASN A 51 -8.06 7.55 0.96
N ALA A 52 -6.89 8.20 1.09
CA ALA A 52 -6.48 9.30 0.24
C ALA A 52 -6.37 8.86 -1.24
N LEU A 53 -5.64 7.79 -1.52
CA LEU A 53 -5.45 7.31 -2.89
C LEU A 53 -6.72 6.69 -3.49
N SER A 54 -7.68 6.27 -2.66
CA SER A 54 -8.99 5.78 -3.13
C SER A 54 -9.80 6.86 -3.86
N LEU A 55 -9.46 8.15 -3.71
CA LEU A 55 -10.03 9.22 -4.54
C LEU A 55 -9.71 9.08 -6.04
N PHE A 56 -8.65 8.35 -6.39
CA PHE A 56 -8.31 8.03 -7.78
C PHE A 56 -9.12 6.85 -8.34
N ILE A 57 -9.99 6.21 -7.57
CA ILE A 57 -10.90 5.20 -8.11
C ILE A 57 -11.92 5.91 -9.01
N PRO A 58 -12.10 5.49 -10.28
CA PRO A 58 -13.13 6.06 -11.14
C PRO A 58 -14.52 6.08 -10.48
N PHE A 59 -15.20 7.22 -10.53
CA PHE A 59 -16.47 7.44 -9.80
C PHE A 59 -17.64 6.59 -10.30
N SER A 60 -17.51 5.99 -11.50
CA SER A 60 -18.46 5.03 -12.06
C SER A 60 -18.32 3.62 -11.46
N HIS A 61 -17.21 3.33 -10.77
CA HIS A 61 -16.95 2.00 -10.22
C HIS A 61 -17.82 1.70 -9.00
N LYS A 62 -18.29 0.44 -8.92
CA LYS A 62 -18.88 -0.11 -7.70
C LYS A 62 -17.79 -0.53 -6.72
N ILE A 63 -17.85 0.00 -5.50
CA ILE A 63 -16.88 -0.28 -4.45
C ILE A 63 -17.56 -1.05 -3.32
N VAL A 64 -16.90 -2.10 -2.82
CA VAL A 64 -17.26 -2.76 -1.56
C VAL A 64 -16.11 -2.58 -0.58
N SER A 65 -16.33 -1.89 0.53
CA SER A 65 -15.36 -1.84 1.64
C SER A 65 -15.78 -2.79 2.76
N ILE A 66 -14.80 -3.43 3.39
CA ILE A 66 -14.98 -4.43 4.43
C ILE A 66 -13.97 -4.14 5.54
N GLU A 67 -14.46 -3.82 6.73
CA GLU A 67 -13.61 -3.36 7.82
C GLU A 67 -14.09 -3.90 9.16
N ASP A 68 -13.16 -4.12 10.10
CA ASP A 68 -13.53 -4.40 11.50
C ASP A 68 -14.10 -3.15 12.19
N THR A 69 -13.53 -2.00 11.88
CA THR A 69 -13.98 -0.69 12.35
C THR A 69 -13.98 0.25 11.17
N ARG A 70 -15.06 1.02 10.97
CA ARG A 70 -15.13 1.97 9.85
C ARG A 70 -14.05 3.03 9.97
N GLU A 71 -13.09 3.01 9.07
CA GLU A 71 -12.04 4.03 8.91
C GLU A 71 -12.07 4.66 7.51
N VAL A 72 -12.43 3.87 6.50
CA VAL A 72 -12.55 4.32 5.11
C VAL A 72 -13.83 5.15 4.93
N ASN A 73 -13.68 6.30 4.28
CA ASN A 73 -14.77 7.20 3.95
C ASN A 73 -14.60 7.66 2.51
N LEU A 74 -15.48 7.23 1.62
CA LEU A 74 -15.40 7.47 0.18
C LEU A 74 -16.52 8.38 -0.31
N PRO A 75 -16.27 9.23 -1.32
CA PRO A 75 -17.29 10.09 -1.91
C PRO A 75 -18.11 9.37 -3.01
N HIS A 76 -17.76 8.12 -3.33
CA HIS A 76 -18.41 7.34 -4.39
C HIS A 76 -19.86 7.01 -4.03
N LYS A 77 -20.80 7.37 -4.91
CA LYS A 77 -22.22 7.06 -4.72
C LYS A 77 -22.49 5.54 -4.72
N ASN A 78 -21.78 4.78 -5.56
CA ASN A 78 -21.93 3.34 -5.69
C ASN A 78 -20.98 2.58 -4.75
N TRP A 79 -21.09 2.86 -3.45
CA TRP A 79 -20.25 2.28 -2.42
C TRP A 79 -21.10 1.52 -1.39
N ILE A 80 -20.71 0.26 -1.13
CA ILE A 80 -21.30 -0.58 -0.09
C ILE A 80 -20.23 -0.78 0.99
N ALA A 81 -20.52 -0.33 2.21
CA ALA A 81 -19.62 -0.45 3.35
C ALA A 81 -20.08 -1.54 4.34
N GLY A 82 -19.40 -2.68 4.31
CA GLY A 82 -19.58 -3.79 5.23
C GLY A 82 -18.68 -3.68 6.46
N THR A 83 -19.22 -4.04 7.62
CA THR A 83 -18.50 -4.09 8.89
C THR A 83 -18.68 -5.45 9.54
N THR A 84 -17.63 -5.97 10.17
CA THR A 84 -17.74 -7.21 10.94
C THR A 84 -18.69 -7.03 12.12
N ARG A 85 -19.26 -8.13 12.59
CA ARG A 85 -20.22 -8.13 13.70
C ARG A 85 -20.10 -9.42 14.48
N GLU A 86 -19.88 -9.31 15.78
CA GLU A 86 -19.99 -10.44 16.71
C GLU A 86 -21.47 -10.81 16.93
N GLY A 87 -21.75 -12.09 17.12
CA GLY A 87 -23.05 -12.61 17.51
C GLY A 87 -23.54 -11.99 18.82
N PHE A 88 -24.86 -11.96 19.02
CA PHE A 88 -25.44 -11.37 20.22
C PHE A 88 -25.40 -12.38 21.37
N SER A 89 -24.36 -12.32 22.21
CA SER A 89 -24.29 -12.74 23.63
C SER A 89 -22.82 -12.97 24.03
N THR A 90 -22.50 -12.70 25.30
CA THR A 90 -21.16 -12.89 25.89
C THR A 90 -20.88 -14.33 26.35
N ALA A 91 -21.90 -15.19 26.47
CA ALA A 91 -21.74 -16.59 26.83
C ALA A 91 -21.79 -17.47 25.57
N GLU A 92 -20.78 -18.34 25.37
CA GLU A 92 -20.73 -19.27 24.22
C GLU A 92 -21.98 -20.15 24.13
N SER A 93 -22.61 -20.49 25.26
CA SER A 93 -23.83 -21.28 25.35
C SER A 93 -25.11 -20.52 24.98
N GLU A 94 -25.08 -19.18 24.91
CA GLU A 94 -26.25 -18.32 24.67
C GLU A 94 -26.08 -17.41 23.45
N LYS A 95 -25.03 -17.62 22.63
CA LYS A 95 -24.81 -16.84 21.40
C LYS A 95 -26.00 -16.99 20.45
N THR A 96 -26.76 -15.91 20.32
CA THR A 96 -27.82 -15.80 19.30
C THR A 96 -27.28 -15.08 18.06
N GLY A 97 -27.33 -15.78 16.92
CA GLY A 97 -26.85 -15.28 15.64
C GLY A 97 -25.37 -15.59 15.36
N LYS A 98 -25.04 -15.75 14.07
CA LYS A 98 -23.69 -16.09 13.59
C LYS A 98 -22.76 -14.88 13.70
N ASP A 99 -21.52 -15.11 14.12
CA ASP A 99 -20.41 -14.16 13.95
C ASP A 99 -20.20 -13.90 12.45
N ILE A 100 -20.07 -12.64 12.06
CA ILE A 100 -19.80 -12.22 10.69
C ILE A 100 -18.39 -11.63 10.66
N ASP A 101 -17.45 -12.40 10.14
CA ASP A 101 -16.06 -11.99 9.99
C ASP A 101 -15.78 -11.37 8.61
N MET A 102 -14.57 -10.85 8.41
CA MET A 102 -14.17 -10.27 7.12
C MET A 102 -14.22 -11.30 5.99
N PHE A 103 -13.94 -12.58 6.27
CA PHE A 103 -14.00 -13.64 5.28
C PHE A 103 -15.42 -13.83 4.73
N ASP A 104 -16.43 -13.88 5.60
CA ASP A 104 -17.84 -13.94 5.23
C ASP A 104 -18.25 -12.72 4.40
N LEU A 105 -17.81 -11.52 4.81
CA LEU A 105 -18.11 -10.27 4.11
C LEU A 105 -17.47 -10.20 2.72
N ILE A 106 -16.22 -10.67 2.54
CA ILE A 106 -15.58 -10.68 1.22
C ILE A 106 -16.36 -11.59 0.28
N ARG A 107 -16.74 -12.78 0.75
CA ARG A 107 -17.51 -13.73 -0.06
C ARG A 107 -18.89 -13.19 -0.44
N ALA A 108 -19.58 -12.51 0.48
CA ALA A 108 -20.84 -11.83 0.20
C ALA A 108 -20.65 -10.64 -0.76
N GLY A 109 -19.61 -9.84 -0.54
CA GLY A 109 -19.22 -8.70 -1.36
C GLY A 109 -18.93 -9.08 -2.81
N LEU A 110 -18.26 -10.19 -3.05
CA LEU A 110 -17.98 -10.69 -4.41
C LEU A 110 -19.26 -10.98 -5.22
N ARG A 111 -20.36 -11.35 -4.56
CA ARG A 111 -21.66 -11.54 -5.23
C ARG A 111 -22.32 -10.23 -5.66
N GLN A 112 -21.85 -9.10 -5.14
CA GLN A 112 -22.31 -7.78 -5.51
C GLN A 112 -21.73 -7.28 -6.83
N ARG A 113 -20.89 -8.09 -7.51
CA ARG A 113 -20.15 -7.72 -8.73
C ARG A 113 -19.40 -6.38 -8.55
N PRO A 114 -18.61 -6.21 -7.48
CA PRO A 114 -17.86 -4.98 -7.29
C PRO A 114 -16.77 -4.87 -8.36
N ARG A 115 -16.44 -3.65 -8.75
CA ARG A 115 -15.22 -3.39 -9.53
C ARG A 115 -14.00 -3.30 -8.62
N VAL A 116 -14.18 -2.74 -7.42
CA VAL A 116 -13.14 -2.58 -6.41
C VAL A 116 -13.57 -3.16 -5.07
N ILE A 117 -12.68 -3.91 -4.43
CA ILE A 117 -12.83 -4.38 -3.05
C ILE A 117 -11.77 -3.71 -2.19
N ILE A 118 -12.19 -3.16 -1.04
CA ILE A 118 -11.31 -2.56 -0.05
C ILE A 118 -11.43 -3.35 1.24
N VAL A 119 -10.32 -3.86 1.77
CA VAL A 119 -10.27 -4.52 3.07
C VAL A 119 -9.45 -3.65 4.03
N GLY A 120 -10.06 -3.25 5.14
CA GLY A 120 -9.44 -2.32 6.11
C GLY A 120 -8.07 -2.79 6.55
N GLU A 121 -7.97 -3.99 7.11
CA GLU A 121 -6.69 -4.62 7.46
C GLU A 121 -6.78 -6.14 7.35
N VAL A 122 -5.83 -6.75 6.63
CA VAL A 122 -5.72 -8.21 6.54
C VAL A 122 -4.83 -8.73 7.67
N ARG A 123 -5.39 -9.64 8.47
CA ARG A 123 -4.84 -10.24 9.68
C ARG A 123 -4.91 -11.76 9.71
N GLY A 124 -5.76 -12.40 8.91
CA GLY A 124 -6.03 -13.84 8.95
C GLY A 124 -6.55 -14.42 7.63
N ARG A 125 -7.49 -15.37 7.76
CA ARG A 125 -8.01 -16.20 6.65
C ARG A 125 -8.68 -15.44 5.51
N GLU A 126 -9.16 -14.23 5.78
CA GLU A 126 -9.75 -13.33 4.77
C GLU A 126 -8.76 -12.95 3.66
N ALA A 127 -7.45 -13.04 3.92
CA ALA A 127 -6.43 -12.83 2.90
C ALA A 127 -6.61 -13.76 1.70
N TYR A 128 -6.93 -15.04 1.94
CA TYR A 128 -7.11 -16.01 0.86
C TYR A 128 -8.22 -15.56 -0.09
N SER A 129 -9.38 -15.19 0.46
CA SER A 129 -10.52 -14.68 -0.32
C SER A 129 -10.19 -13.39 -1.07
N LEU A 130 -9.42 -12.48 -0.44
CA LEU A 130 -8.99 -11.24 -1.08
C LEU A 130 -8.06 -11.50 -2.27
N PHE A 131 -7.03 -12.33 -2.10
CA PHE A 131 -6.10 -12.65 -3.17
C PHE A 131 -6.76 -13.50 -4.27
N GLN A 132 -7.73 -14.33 -3.93
CA GLN A 132 -8.57 -15.02 -4.93
C GLN A 132 -9.44 -14.02 -5.72
N ALA A 133 -9.94 -12.96 -5.07
CA ALA A 133 -10.64 -11.89 -5.76
C ALA A 133 -9.73 -11.18 -6.77
N MET A 134 -8.48 -10.87 -6.38
CA MET A 134 -7.46 -10.33 -7.29
C MET A 134 -7.23 -11.25 -8.49
N ALA A 135 -7.02 -12.54 -8.25
CA ALA A 135 -6.79 -13.55 -9.30
C ALA A 135 -7.96 -13.68 -10.28
N THR A 136 -9.18 -13.34 -9.85
CA THR A 136 -10.40 -13.38 -10.67
C THR A 136 -10.77 -12.03 -11.29
N GLY A 137 -9.87 -11.04 -11.25
CA GLY A 137 -10.03 -9.75 -11.93
C GLY A 137 -10.71 -8.65 -11.13
N HIS A 138 -10.91 -8.84 -9.82
CA HIS A 138 -11.42 -7.80 -8.93
C HIS A 138 -10.26 -6.96 -8.39
N THR A 139 -10.20 -5.68 -8.77
CA THR A 139 -9.22 -4.74 -8.23
C THR A 139 -9.37 -4.66 -6.72
N SER A 140 -8.28 -4.85 -6.00
CA SER A 140 -8.35 -4.98 -4.55
C SER A 140 -7.32 -4.11 -3.83
N TYR A 141 -7.79 -3.42 -2.78
CA TYR A 141 -6.95 -2.63 -1.88
C TYR A 141 -7.04 -3.16 -0.47
N ALA A 142 -5.91 -3.27 0.21
CA ALA A 142 -5.92 -3.63 1.62
C ALA A 142 -4.74 -3.04 2.38
N THR A 143 -4.85 -3.01 3.71
CA THR A 143 -3.70 -2.73 4.56
C THR A 143 -3.17 -4.00 5.24
N VAL A 144 -1.86 -4.07 5.46
CA VAL A 144 -1.21 -5.17 6.20
C VAL A 144 -0.14 -4.61 7.11
N HIS A 145 -0.03 -5.17 8.32
CA HIS A 145 1.07 -4.83 9.21
C HIS A 145 2.37 -5.54 8.80
N ALA A 146 3.21 -4.86 8.02
CA ALA A 146 4.54 -5.33 7.63
C ALA A 146 5.49 -4.16 7.37
N SER A 147 6.74 -4.25 7.85
CA SER A 147 7.74 -3.17 7.73
C SER A 147 8.71 -3.34 6.56
N SER A 148 8.70 -4.50 5.89
CA SER A 148 9.52 -4.83 4.73
C SER A 148 8.85 -5.89 3.86
N ILE A 149 9.33 -6.05 2.62
CA ILE A 149 8.85 -7.10 1.71
C ILE A 149 9.05 -8.50 2.31
N HIS A 150 10.20 -8.75 2.95
CA HIS A 150 10.47 -10.03 3.58
C HIS A 150 9.47 -10.32 4.72
N ALA A 151 9.26 -9.35 5.61
CA ALA A 151 8.30 -9.48 6.71
C ALA A 151 6.86 -9.64 6.20
N LEU A 152 6.49 -8.96 5.12
CA LEU A 152 5.19 -9.10 4.48
C LEU A 152 4.98 -10.52 3.97
N ILE A 153 5.93 -11.04 3.19
CA ILE A 153 5.83 -12.38 2.59
C ILE A 153 5.75 -13.44 3.68
N GLN A 154 6.60 -13.35 4.71
CA GLN A 154 6.52 -14.26 5.87
C GLN A 154 5.16 -14.17 6.56
N ARG A 155 4.60 -12.97 6.74
CA ARG A 155 3.30 -12.80 7.39
C ARG A 155 2.16 -13.40 6.56
N LEU A 156 2.20 -13.25 5.23
CA LEU A 156 1.19 -13.79 4.34
C LEU A 156 1.27 -15.33 4.27
N GLU A 157 2.46 -15.91 4.20
CA GLU A 157 2.64 -17.36 4.01
C GLU A 157 2.39 -18.20 5.27
N ASN A 158 2.60 -17.63 6.46
CA ASN A 158 2.48 -18.36 7.72
C ASN A 158 1.10 -18.18 8.38
N PRO A 159 0.69 -19.11 9.28
CA PRO A 159 -0.48 -18.90 10.12
C PRO A 159 -0.40 -17.57 10.88
N PRO A 160 -1.54 -16.87 11.07
CA PRO A 160 -2.92 -17.30 10.80
C PRO A 160 -3.41 -17.05 9.35
N ILE A 161 -2.55 -16.59 8.43
CA ILE A 161 -2.95 -16.25 7.06
C ILE A 161 -2.83 -17.46 6.12
N SER A 162 -1.66 -18.11 6.11
CA SER A 162 -1.40 -19.32 5.31
C SER A 162 -1.71 -19.16 3.80
N LEU A 163 -1.34 -18.02 3.21
CA LEU A 163 -1.58 -17.73 1.80
C LEU A 163 -0.63 -18.53 0.89
N PRO A 164 -1.14 -19.29 -0.09
CA PRO A 164 -0.32 -19.94 -1.09
C PRO A 164 0.50 -18.93 -1.90
N ARG A 165 1.81 -19.17 -2.01
CA ARG A 165 2.75 -18.27 -2.71
C ARG A 165 2.33 -17.94 -4.14
N ALA A 166 1.70 -18.91 -4.82
CA ALA A 166 1.19 -18.73 -6.19
C ALA A 166 0.15 -17.60 -6.31
N LEU A 167 -0.59 -17.27 -5.25
CA LEU A 167 -1.57 -16.19 -5.29
C LEU A 167 -0.93 -14.80 -5.22
N LEU A 168 0.31 -14.67 -4.72
CA LEU A 168 1.01 -13.39 -4.58
C LEU A 168 1.23 -12.68 -5.92
N THR A 169 1.29 -13.42 -7.03
CA THR A 169 1.43 -12.83 -8.36
C THR A 169 0.19 -12.09 -8.84
N SER A 170 -0.94 -12.24 -8.15
CA SER A 170 -2.18 -11.49 -8.42
C SER A 170 -2.13 -10.06 -7.89
N LEU A 171 -1.16 -9.74 -7.05
CA LEU A 171 -0.95 -8.40 -6.52
C LEU A 171 -0.06 -7.60 -7.48
N ASP A 172 -0.42 -6.36 -7.77
CA ASP A 172 0.36 -5.50 -8.67
C ASP A 172 1.40 -4.66 -7.93
N ILE A 173 0.97 -3.99 -6.85
CA ILE A 173 1.78 -3.00 -6.15
C ILE A 173 1.75 -3.23 -4.63
N ILE A 174 2.91 -3.11 -3.99
CA ILE A 174 3.07 -3.05 -2.54
C ILE A 174 3.64 -1.68 -2.17
N VAL A 175 2.99 -1.00 -1.25
CA VAL A 175 3.39 0.33 -0.79
C VAL A 175 3.83 0.23 0.67
N PHE A 176 5.08 0.56 0.98
CA PHE A 176 5.56 0.63 2.37
C PHE A 176 5.46 2.05 2.90
N ILE A 177 4.75 2.23 4.02
CA ILE A 177 4.59 3.50 4.72
C ILE A 177 5.19 3.38 6.13
N ASN A 178 6.14 4.26 6.44
CA ASN A 178 6.80 4.31 7.73
C ASN A 178 6.63 5.67 8.40
N ALA A 179 6.47 5.65 9.73
CA ALA A 179 6.62 6.84 10.56
C ALA A 179 8.10 7.00 10.90
N ILE A 180 8.70 8.11 10.48
CA ILE A 180 10.14 8.38 10.58
C ILE A 180 10.34 9.59 11.50
N PRO A 181 11.18 9.48 12.55
CA PRO A 181 11.49 10.62 13.40
C PRO A 181 12.38 11.61 12.66
N MET A 182 11.91 12.81 12.34
CA MET A 182 12.69 13.88 11.73
C MET A 182 12.78 15.08 12.68
N GLY A 183 13.94 15.22 13.33
CA GLY A 183 14.10 16.14 14.45
C GLY A 183 13.15 15.78 15.60
N LYS A 184 12.31 16.73 16.01
CA LYS A 184 11.32 16.54 17.09
C LYS A 184 9.96 16.02 16.61
N LYS A 185 9.75 15.84 15.30
CA LYS A 185 8.46 15.46 14.72
C LYS A 185 8.54 14.04 14.14
N MET A 186 7.45 13.29 14.28
CA MET A 186 7.25 12.05 13.51
C MET A 186 6.58 12.41 12.18
N VAL A 187 7.26 12.14 11.08
CA VAL A 187 6.71 12.31 9.73
C VAL A 187 6.35 10.97 9.13
N ARG A 188 5.43 10.94 8.17
CA ARG A 188 5.02 9.70 7.50
C ARG A 188 5.49 9.75 6.06
N ARG A 189 6.18 8.71 5.58
CA ARG A 189 6.76 8.64 4.24
C ARG A 189 6.40 7.31 3.59
N ILE A 190 6.06 7.35 2.30
CA ILE A 190 6.07 6.15 1.46
C ILE A 190 7.54 5.81 1.20
N THR A 191 8.07 4.84 1.94
CA THR A 191 9.50 4.48 1.88
C THR A 191 9.84 3.69 0.63
N SER A 192 8.89 2.90 0.13
CA SER A 192 9.05 2.16 -1.10
C SER A 192 7.71 1.89 -1.76
N VAL A 193 7.69 2.03 -3.09
CA VAL A 193 6.65 1.47 -3.95
C VAL A 193 7.30 0.30 -4.69
N THR A 194 6.72 -0.89 -4.57
CA THR A 194 7.24 -2.13 -5.13
C THR A 194 6.23 -2.71 -6.11
N GLU A 195 6.65 -3.00 -7.33
CA GLU A 195 5.82 -3.68 -8.34
C GLU A 195 6.19 -5.15 -8.43
N ILE A 196 5.18 -6.03 -8.37
CA ILE A 196 5.38 -7.46 -8.58
C ILE A 196 5.47 -7.75 -10.08
N ILE A 197 6.59 -8.34 -10.48
CA ILE A 197 6.84 -8.69 -11.89
C ILE A 197 6.33 -10.08 -12.16
N LYS A 198 6.88 -11.07 -11.45
CA LYS A 198 6.56 -12.49 -11.61
C LYS A 198 7.09 -13.30 -10.42
N MET A 199 6.69 -14.56 -10.34
CA MET A 199 7.37 -15.55 -9.51
C MET A 199 8.36 -16.33 -10.37
N ASP A 200 9.57 -16.50 -9.88
CA ASP A 200 10.56 -17.38 -10.49
C ASP A 200 10.12 -18.84 -10.31
N PRO A 201 9.96 -19.62 -11.40
CA PRO A 201 9.39 -20.97 -11.31
C PRO A 201 10.29 -21.95 -10.55
N ASP A 202 11.62 -21.77 -10.63
CA ASP A 202 12.59 -22.71 -10.07
C ASP A 202 12.82 -22.43 -8.58
N THR A 203 13.11 -21.18 -8.25
CA THR A 203 13.46 -20.77 -6.88
C THR A 203 12.23 -20.43 -6.03
N LYS A 204 11.05 -20.32 -6.66
CA LYS A 204 9.81 -19.80 -6.05
C LYS A 204 10.02 -18.42 -5.42
N GLN A 205 11.00 -17.63 -5.88
CA GLN A 205 11.24 -16.29 -5.36
C GLN A 205 10.37 -15.28 -6.10
N LEU A 206 9.87 -14.29 -5.37
CA LEU A 206 9.12 -13.19 -5.95
C LEU A 206 10.09 -12.20 -6.60
N ILE A 207 9.96 -12.00 -7.90
CA ILE A 207 10.71 -11.00 -8.65
C ILE A 207 9.89 -9.71 -8.65
N PHE A 208 10.49 -8.64 -8.17
CA PHE A 208 9.87 -7.33 -8.06
C PHE A 208 10.84 -6.22 -8.48
N MET A 209 10.30 -5.03 -8.76
CA MET A 209 11.07 -3.80 -8.94
C MET A 209 10.55 -2.70 -8.02
N GLN A 210 11.32 -1.64 -7.85
CA GLN A 210 10.97 -0.51 -6.99
C GLN A 210 10.98 0.80 -7.81
N PRO A 211 9.87 1.17 -8.49
CA PRO A 211 9.81 2.41 -9.26
C PRO A 211 10.07 3.66 -8.43
N PHE A 212 9.76 3.63 -7.12
CA PHE A 212 9.99 4.73 -6.21
C PHE A 212 10.56 4.26 -4.86
N THR A 213 11.55 4.99 -4.34
CA THR A 213 12.14 4.75 -3.02
C THR A 213 12.44 6.07 -2.32
N TRP A 214 12.19 6.16 -1.02
CA TRP A 214 12.66 7.26 -0.18
C TRP A 214 14.09 6.96 0.29
N VAL A 215 15.05 7.81 -0.08
CA VAL A 215 16.47 7.44 -0.02
C VAL A 215 17.26 8.16 1.07
N SER A 216 16.73 9.24 1.64
CA SER A 216 17.52 10.06 2.54
C SER A 216 16.68 10.84 3.53
N LYS A 217 17.07 10.71 4.80
CA LYS A 217 16.56 11.49 5.91
C LYS A 217 17.09 12.93 5.95
N ILE A 218 18.21 13.20 5.28
CA ILE A 218 18.91 14.49 5.37
C ILE A 218 18.17 15.56 4.55
N ASP A 219 17.75 15.18 3.35
CA ASP A 219 17.09 16.05 2.38
C ASP A 219 15.68 15.56 2.01
N ASP A 220 15.17 14.56 2.73
CA ASP A 220 13.79 14.08 2.66
C ASP A 220 13.30 13.81 1.22
N ARG A 221 14.13 13.07 0.47
CA ARG A 221 14.01 12.92 -0.99
C ARG A 221 13.53 11.54 -1.41
N PHE A 222 12.69 11.52 -2.44
CA PHE A 222 12.31 10.33 -3.20
C PHE A 222 13.16 10.21 -4.47
N GLU A 223 13.55 8.99 -4.83
CA GLU A 223 14.14 8.66 -6.13
C GLU A 223 13.16 7.81 -6.93
N SER A 224 13.10 8.09 -8.23
CA SER A 224 12.44 7.23 -9.20
C SER A 224 13.47 6.55 -10.09
N THR A 225 13.25 5.28 -10.40
CA THR A 225 14.11 4.53 -11.34
C THR A 225 13.79 4.87 -12.81
N GLY A 226 12.65 5.50 -13.08
CA GLY A 226 12.16 5.78 -14.43
C GLY A 226 11.62 4.54 -15.18
N THR A 227 11.54 3.39 -14.52
CA THR A 227 11.03 2.14 -15.11
C THR A 227 9.87 1.60 -14.28
N SER A 228 8.85 1.07 -14.96
CA SER A 228 7.65 0.52 -14.33
C SER A 228 7.00 -0.53 -15.24
N LYS A 229 6.79 -1.73 -14.72
CA LYS A 229 6.03 -2.81 -15.37
C LYS A 229 4.56 -2.42 -15.48
N ILE A 230 4.01 -1.76 -14.47
CA ILE A 230 2.62 -1.28 -14.48
C ILE A 230 2.39 -0.24 -15.56
N LEU A 231 3.22 0.82 -15.62
CA LEU A 231 3.09 1.84 -16.67
C LEU A 231 3.31 1.26 -18.07
N THR A 232 4.24 0.32 -18.22
CA THR A 232 4.45 -0.40 -19.48
C THR A 232 3.20 -1.20 -19.87
N SER A 233 2.57 -1.89 -18.92
CA SER A 233 1.36 -2.66 -19.17
C SER A 233 0.19 -1.75 -19.57
N ILE A 234 0.00 -0.62 -18.88
CA ILE A 234 -1.01 0.39 -19.22
C ILE A 234 -0.77 0.95 -20.62
N ARG A 235 0.49 1.25 -20.95
CA ARG A 235 0.87 1.73 -22.28
C ARG A 235 0.48 0.73 -23.36
N LEU A 236 0.79 -0.56 -23.16
CA LEU A 236 0.48 -1.61 -24.14
C LEU A 236 -1.02 -1.86 -24.26
N THR A 237 -1.74 -1.97 -23.14
CA THR A 237 -3.19 -2.21 -23.12
C THR A 237 -3.98 -1.08 -23.79
N ASN A 238 -3.52 0.15 -23.68
CA ASN A 238 -4.14 1.32 -24.32
C ASN A 238 -3.54 1.67 -25.69
N GLU A 239 -2.60 0.86 -26.19
CA GLU A 239 -1.90 1.10 -27.47
C GLU A 239 -1.23 2.47 -27.55
N TRP A 240 -0.71 2.96 -26.41
CA TRP A 240 -0.01 4.23 -26.32
C TRP A 240 1.46 4.11 -26.76
N ASP A 241 1.96 5.16 -27.37
CA ASP A 241 3.40 5.36 -27.49
C ASP A 241 3.99 5.96 -26.18
N GLU A 242 5.31 6.05 -26.13
CA GLU A 242 6.01 6.60 -24.95
C GLU A 242 5.68 8.08 -24.71
N ASN A 243 5.40 8.83 -25.77
CA ASN A 243 5.07 10.26 -25.68
C ASN A 243 3.68 10.46 -25.07
N ARG A 244 2.70 9.63 -25.45
CA ARG A 244 1.35 9.65 -24.90
C ARG A 244 1.37 9.29 -23.43
N LEU A 245 2.07 8.24 -23.02
CA LEU A 245 2.21 7.88 -21.60
C LEU A 245 2.82 9.04 -20.79
N LYS A 246 3.89 9.66 -21.28
CA LYS A 246 4.50 10.84 -20.64
C LYS A 246 3.52 12.01 -20.57
N LYS A 247 2.75 12.25 -21.63
CA LYS A 247 1.72 13.31 -21.66
C LYS A 247 0.65 13.06 -20.60
N GLU A 248 0.17 11.82 -20.47
CA GLU A 248 -0.84 11.44 -19.46
C GLU A 248 -0.35 11.64 -18.02
N LEU A 249 0.90 11.24 -17.73
CA LEU A 249 1.52 11.49 -16.43
C LEU A 249 1.71 12.98 -16.17
N ASN A 250 2.23 13.73 -17.14
CA ASN A 250 2.44 15.16 -17.03
C ASN A 250 1.12 15.93 -16.84
N ASN A 251 0.05 15.52 -17.52
CA ASN A 251 -1.27 16.11 -17.36
C ASN A 251 -1.79 15.92 -15.93
N ARG A 252 -1.69 14.72 -15.36
CA ARG A 252 -2.05 14.46 -13.96
C ARG A 252 -1.19 15.26 -12.99
N ILE A 253 0.12 15.36 -13.24
CA ILE A 253 1.03 16.21 -12.44
C ILE A 253 0.58 17.68 -12.47
N LYS A 254 0.19 18.22 -13.65
CA LYS A 254 -0.31 19.60 -13.76
C LYS A 254 -1.56 19.81 -12.92
N VAL A 255 -2.53 18.91 -12.99
CA VAL A 255 -3.77 18.99 -12.19
C VAL A 255 -3.48 18.90 -10.70
N LEU A 256 -2.63 17.96 -10.28
CA LEU A 256 -2.23 17.79 -8.87
C LEU A 256 -1.48 19.03 -8.34
N ASN A 257 -0.54 19.58 -9.10
CA ASN A 257 0.17 20.80 -8.71
C ASN A 257 -0.77 22.00 -8.65
N TRP A 258 -1.68 22.14 -9.61
CA TRP A 258 -2.69 23.19 -9.59
C TRP A 258 -3.54 23.12 -8.32
N MET A 259 -4.04 21.93 -7.95
CA MET A 259 -4.80 21.74 -6.71
C MET A 259 -3.96 22.10 -5.48
N ARG A 260 -2.70 21.67 -5.43
CA ARG A 260 -1.76 21.97 -4.33
C ARG A 260 -1.53 23.48 -4.18
N GLU A 261 -1.22 24.16 -5.29
CA GLU A 261 -0.90 25.59 -5.33
C GLU A 261 -2.10 26.46 -4.95
N ASN A 262 -3.30 26.06 -5.37
CA ASN A 262 -4.56 26.72 -5.01
C ASN A 262 -5.14 26.23 -3.67
N LYS A 263 -4.40 25.39 -2.93
CA LYS A 263 -4.77 24.85 -1.61
C LYS A 263 -6.10 24.11 -1.59
N ILE A 264 -6.45 23.46 -2.70
CA ILE A 264 -7.62 22.59 -2.81
C ILE A 264 -7.28 21.27 -2.09
N ARG A 265 -7.72 21.16 -0.84
CA ARG A 265 -7.41 20.03 0.06
C ARG A 265 -8.63 19.33 0.62
N SER A 266 -9.81 19.94 0.53
CA SER A 266 -11.05 19.31 0.97
C SER A 266 -11.28 18.01 0.21
N TYR A 267 -11.67 16.96 0.93
CA TYR A 267 -11.92 15.65 0.33
C TYR A 267 -12.98 15.71 -0.79
N THR A 268 -13.99 16.56 -0.63
CA THR A 268 -15.05 16.78 -1.62
C THR A 268 -14.54 17.49 -2.88
N ASP A 269 -13.72 18.52 -2.73
CA ASP A 269 -13.30 19.36 -3.87
C ASP A 269 -12.27 18.62 -4.72
N VAL A 270 -11.36 17.90 -4.06
CA VAL A 270 -10.42 17.01 -4.74
C VAL A 270 -11.17 15.90 -5.48
N ALA A 271 -12.19 15.29 -4.85
CA ALA A 271 -13.07 14.32 -5.50
C ALA A 271 -13.77 14.89 -6.75
N LYS A 272 -14.31 16.10 -6.66
CA LYS A 272 -14.98 16.80 -7.79
C LYS A 272 -14.03 16.99 -8.97
N ILE A 273 -12.82 17.49 -8.73
CA ILE A 273 -11.82 17.71 -9.79
C ILE A 273 -11.39 16.40 -10.44
N ILE A 274 -11.10 15.36 -9.66
CA ILE A 274 -10.71 14.05 -10.19
C ILE A 274 -11.86 13.44 -11.01
N SER A 275 -13.10 13.52 -10.52
CA SER A 275 -14.30 13.06 -11.23
C SER A 275 -14.50 13.80 -12.55
N ALA A 276 -14.30 15.13 -12.57
CA ALA A 276 -14.36 15.93 -13.79
C ALA A 276 -13.24 15.56 -14.77
N TYR A 277 -12.03 15.30 -14.27
CA TYR A 277 -10.90 14.91 -15.11
C TYR A 277 -11.16 13.60 -15.87
N TYR A 278 -11.86 12.65 -15.26
CA TYR A 278 -12.28 11.42 -15.95
C TYR A 278 -13.29 11.65 -17.08
N LYS A 279 -14.10 12.70 -17.01
CA LYS A 279 -15.13 13.01 -18.01
C LYS A 279 -14.56 13.82 -19.17
N ASP A 280 -13.80 14.87 -18.84
CA ASP A 280 -13.21 15.79 -19.81
C ASP A 280 -11.85 16.29 -19.30
N PRO A 281 -10.75 15.56 -19.59
CA PRO A 281 -9.41 15.97 -19.21
C PRO A 281 -9.01 17.33 -19.80
N GLU A 282 -9.46 17.66 -21.01
CA GLU A 282 -9.03 18.87 -21.73
C GLU A 282 -9.60 20.13 -21.09
N SER A 283 -10.90 20.11 -20.76
CA SER A 283 -11.55 21.21 -20.04
C SER A 283 -10.91 21.42 -18.66
N VAL A 284 -10.67 20.34 -17.91
CA VAL A 284 -10.02 20.43 -16.59
C VAL A 284 -8.61 20.98 -16.71
N LEU A 285 -7.81 20.57 -17.70
CA LEU A 285 -6.47 21.10 -17.90
C LEU A 285 -6.46 22.59 -18.29
N LYS A 286 -7.50 23.06 -18.99
CA LYS A 286 -7.64 24.47 -19.41
C LYS A 286 -8.09 25.37 -18.26
N ASN A 287 -9.09 24.95 -17.48
CA ASN A 287 -9.62 25.72 -16.36
C ASN A 287 -10.17 24.83 -15.24
N PRO A 288 -9.31 24.31 -14.35
CA PRO A 288 -9.76 23.46 -13.25
C PRO A 288 -10.71 24.18 -12.27
N ALA A 289 -10.60 25.52 -12.16
CA ALA A 289 -11.43 26.32 -11.25
C ALA A 289 -12.91 26.35 -11.66
N ALA A 290 -13.20 26.22 -12.97
CA ALA A 290 -14.58 26.21 -13.46
C ALA A 290 -15.39 25.04 -12.88
N VAL A 291 -14.75 23.88 -12.71
CA VAL A 291 -15.35 22.66 -12.16
C VAL A 291 -15.99 22.92 -10.80
N LEU A 292 -15.30 23.66 -9.93
CA LEU A 292 -15.78 23.94 -8.58
C LEU A 292 -16.95 24.94 -8.59
N LYS A 293 -16.91 25.94 -9.49
CA LYS A 293 -17.95 26.97 -9.60
C LYS A 293 -19.26 26.44 -10.17
N GLU A 294 -19.20 25.62 -11.22
CA GLU A 294 -20.40 25.06 -11.87
C GLU A 294 -21.24 24.20 -10.93
N GLU A 295 -20.61 23.48 -10.00
CA GLU A 295 -21.33 22.66 -9.04
C GLU A 295 -21.85 23.45 -7.84
N GLU A 296 -21.14 24.50 -7.38
CA GLU A 296 -21.71 25.41 -6.39
C GLU A 296 -23.01 26.06 -6.90
N GLU A 297 -23.10 26.36 -8.20
CA GLU A 297 -24.31 26.87 -8.83
C GLU A 297 -25.41 25.81 -8.95
N LYS A 298 -25.05 24.54 -9.16
CA LYS A 298 -26.02 23.42 -9.18
C LYS A 298 -26.55 23.08 -7.79
N GLU A 299 -25.72 23.16 -6.75
CA GLU A 299 -26.14 22.95 -5.35
C GLU A 299 -27.00 24.12 -4.81
N LYS A 300 -26.84 25.33 -5.36
CA LYS A 300 -27.67 26.51 -5.01
C LYS A 300 -29.02 26.56 -5.72
N LYS A 301 -29.22 25.79 -6.80
CA LYS A 301 -30.52 25.69 -7.47
C LYS A 301 -31.43 24.75 -6.66
N PRO A 302 -32.70 25.13 -6.38
CA PRO A 302 -33.66 24.20 -5.81
C PRO A 302 -33.75 22.97 -6.72
N PRO A 303 -33.99 21.75 -6.18
CA PRO A 303 -34.16 20.58 -7.03
C PRO A 303 -35.26 20.88 -8.05
N GLU A 304 -34.91 20.82 -9.33
CA GLU A 304 -35.88 20.90 -10.42
C GLU A 304 -36.91 19.81 -10.20
N ASN A 305 -38.18 20.22 -10.13
CA ASN A 305 -39.33 19.35 -10.05
C ASN A 305 -39.18 18.23 -11.08
N THR A 306 -38.86 17.03 -10.60
CA THR A 306 -38.99 15.84 -11.41
C THR A 306 -40.49 15.60 -11.55
N GLN A 307 -41.07 16.10 -12.64
CA GLN A 307 -42.41 15.68 -13.07
C GLN A 307 -42.33 14.21 -13.48
N HIS A 308 -42.32 13.32 -12.48
CA HIS A 308 -42.75 11.96 -12.65
C HIS A 308 -44.20 11.87 -12.19
N GLN A 309 -45.06 11.65 -13.18
CA GLN A 309 -46.43 11.15 -13.12
C GLN A 309 -46.88 10.71 -11.73
N GLU A 310 -47.62 11.58 -11.04
CA GLU A 310 -48.55 11.18 -10.00
C GLU A 310 -49.67 10.37 -10.67
N THR A 311 -49.48 9.06 -10.79
CA THR A 311 -50.63 8.16 -10.87
C THR A 311 -51.31 8.17 -9.49
N THR A 312 -52.41 8.90 -9.45
CA THR A 312 -53.47 8.97 -8.43
C THR A 312 -53.50 7.80 -7.44
N LEU A 313 -53.12 8.08 -6.19
CA LEU A 313 -53.34 7.25 -5.00
C LEU A 313 -54.73 7.48 -4.38
N GLU A 314 -55.71 7.95 -5.16
CA GLU A 314 -57.10 8.15 -4.69
C GLU A 314 -58.01 6.93 -4.90
N GLU A 315 -57.60 5.90 -5.66
CA GLU A 315 -58.43 4.71 -5.90
C GLU A 315 -58.13 3.51 -4.99
N LYS A 316 -57.28 3.65 -3.97
CA LYS A 316 -57.02 2.57 -2.98
C LYS A 316 -57.39 2.93 -1.54
N LYS A 317 -58.28 3.92 -1.35
CA LYS A 317 -58.85 4.27 -0.04
C LYS A 317 -60.17 3.57 0.31
N GLU A 318 -60.73 2.75 -0.56
CA GLU A 318 -61.87 1.90 -0.25
C GLU A 318 -61.51 0.42 -0.35
N LYS A 319 -60.99 -0.12 0.76
CA LYS A 319 -61.08 -1.51 1.26
C LYS A 319 -59.82 -1.83 2.06
N GLY A 320 -59.98 -1.98 3.37
CA GLY A 320 -58.94 -2.54 4.23
C GLY A 320 -58.55 -1.69 5.44
N LEU A 321 -59.52 -1.33 6.28
CA LEU A 321 -59.29 -1.08 7.70
C LEU A 321 -58.57 -2.27 8.33
N GLY A 322 -57.46 -2.03 9.03
CA GLY A 322 -56.92 -3.00 9.98
C GLY A 322 -55.48 -2.71 10.39
N PHE A 323 -55.28 -2.40 11.67
CA PHE A 323 -54.00 -2.47 12.40
C PHE A 323 -52.96 -1.34 12.20
N PHE A 324 -53.23 -0.17 12.79
CA PHE A 324 -52.45 0.44 13.91
C PHE A 324 -52.75 1.95 14.05
N LYS A 325 -53.84 2.27 14.75
CA LYS A 325 -53.88 3.47 15.61
C LYS A 325 -53.33 3.04 16.96
N LEU A 326 -52.28 3.69 17.48
CA LEU A 326 -52.25 4.10 18.90
C LEU A 326 -51.06 5.03 19.22
N PHE A 327 -51.42 6.22 19.74
CA PHE A 327 -50.66 7.18 20.56
C PHE A 327 -49.41 7.91 20.02
N LYS A 328 -49.67 9.12 19.48
CA LYS A 328 -48.92 10.33 19.87
C LYS A 328 -49.37 10.77 21.27
N ARG A 329 -48.43 10.99 22.20
CA ARG A 329 -48.65 11.89 23.34
C ARG A 329 -47.36 12.68 23.64
N LYS A 330 -47.51 14.00 23.63
CA LYS A 330 -46.50 15.02 23.99
C LYS A 330 -45.98 14.79 25.42
N LYS A 331 -44.68 15.06 25.65
CA LYS A 331 -44.23 15.73 26.88
C LYS A 331 -43.06 16.67 26.57
N GLN A 332 -43.25 17.93 26.97
CA GLN A 332 -42.25 18.97 27.14
C GLN A 332 -41.22 18.53 28.20
N VAL A 333 -39.95 18.90 28.02
CA VAL A 333 -39.07 19.24 29.15
C VAL A 333 -38.22 20.45 28.78
N THR A 334 -38.30 21.41 29.69
CA THR A 334 -37.67 22.72 29.85
C THR A 334 -36.15 22.75 29.77
N THR A 335 -35.63 23.74 29.05
CA THR A 335 -34.27 24.28 29.16
C THR A 335 -34.18 25.30 30.29
N GLN A 336 -33.25 25.11 31.24
CA GLN A 336 -32.65 26.16 32.07
C GLN A 336 -31.22 25.74 32.51
N PRO A 337 -30.31 26.71 32.79
CA PRO A 337 -28.87 26.55 32.65
C PRO A 337 -28.20 25.97 33.90
N LYS A 338 -27.05 25.30 33.74
CA LYS A 338 -26.17 24.95 34.87
C LYS A 338 -24.89 25.79 34.84
N THR A 339 -24.73 26.48 35.95
CA THR A 339 -23.70 27.39 36.41
C THR A 339 -22.33 26.75 36.59
N LEU A 340 -21.29 27.60 36.48
CA LEU A 340 -19.93 27.36 36.92
C LEU A 340 -19.89 26.92 38.39
N LEU A 341 -19.08 25.90 38.69
CA LEU A 341 -18.48 25.75 40.02
C LEU A 341 -17.04 25.24 39.90
N THR A 342 -16.13 26.18 40.13
CA THR A 342 -14.75 25.97 40.53
C THR A 342 -14.71 25.21 41.87
N LYS A 343 -13.96 24.11 41.96
CA LYS A 343 -13.53 23.54 43.25
C LYS A 343 -12.02 23.43 43.32
N LYS A 344 -11.46 24.26 44.22
CA LYS A 344 -10.14 24.12 44.84
C LYS A 344 -10.01 22.76 45.53
N LYS A 345 -8.84 22.13 45.43
CA LYS A 345 -8.28 21.26 46.48
C LYS A 345 -6.80 21.57 46.66
N LYS A 346 -6.50 22.18 47.81
CA LYS A 346 -5.25 22.05 48.60
C LYS A 346 -5.29 20.64 49.25
N THR A 347 -4.27 19.95 49.76
CA THR A 347 -2.80 20.05 49.91
C THR A 347 -2.40 18.76 50.66
N THR A 348 -1.27 18.13 50.34
CA THR A 348 -0.26 17.47 51.23
C THR A 348 0.76 16.86 50.25
N GLY A 349 2.06 17.17 50.22
CA GLY A 349 3.01 17.48 51.27
C GLY A 349 3.84 16.22 51.51
N PHE A 350 5.04 16.10 50.91
CA PHE A 350 6.25 15.58 51.56
C PHE A 350 7.50 15.67 50.65
N LEU A 351 8.62 16.03 51.30
CA LEU A 351 10.04 15.96 50.92
C LEU A 351 10.65 17.07 50.04
N SER A 352 11.18 18.07 50.76
CA SER A 352 12.34 18.88 50.42
C SER A 352 13.65 18.05 50.41
N LYS A 353 14.60 18.49 49.58
CA LYS A 353 16.03 18.66 49.94
C LYS A 353 16.76 19.45 48.84
N ASP A 354 17.24 20.62 49.26
CA ASP A 354 18.50 21.30 48.89
C ASP A 354 18.81 21.63 47.43
N LYS A 355 18.73 22.94 47.11
CA LYS A 355 19.60 23.59 46.11
C LYS A 355 20.06 24.97 46.61
N PRO A 356 21.35 25.31 46.50
CA PRO A 356 21.90 26.56 47.01
C PRO A 356 21.68 27.74 46.07
N ASP A 357 21.62 28.93 46.65
CA ASP A 357 21.63 30.23 45.99
C ASP A 357 22.84 30.41 45.06
N LEU A 358 22.59 30.71 43.79
CA LEU A 358 23.59 31.22 42.86
C LEU A 358 23.27 32.66 42.47
N LYS A 359 24.12 33.54 42.99
CA LYS A 359 24.27 34.96 42.67
C LYS A 359 24.19 35.20 41.17
N LYS A 360 23.37 36.18 40.76
CA LYS A 360 23.37 36.74 39.40
C LYS A 360 24.74 37.34 39.08
N THR A 361 25.55 36.64 38.30
CA THR A 361 26.70 37.20 37.59
C THR A 361 26.21 37.80 36.26
N LYS A 362 26.53 39.07 36.02
CA LYS A 362 26.29 39.74 34.73
C LYS A 362 27.19 39.10 33.66
N GLU A 363 26.62 38.33 32.74
CA GLU A 363 27.35 37.89 31.54
C GLU A 363 27.57 39.09 30.60
N LYS A 364 28.84 39.38 30.28
CA LYS A 364 29.22 40.34 29.24
C LYS A 364 28.90 39.74 27.86
N LYS A 365 28.17 40.50 27.01
CA LYS A 365 27.98 40.15 25.60
C LYS A 365 29.33 40.03 24.89
N PRO A 366 29.55 39.03 24.01
CA PRO A 366 30.81 38.88 23.29
C PRO A 366 30.99 40.00 22.27
N THR A 367 32.22 40.52 22.18
CA THR A 367 32.63 41.54 21.20
C THR A 367 32.78 40.92 19.80
N ALA A 368 32.57 41.75 18.76
CA ALA A 368 32.48 41.32 17.36
C ALA A 368 33.67 40.47 16.86
N SER A 369 34.89 40.64 17.40
CA SER A 369 36.06 39.88 16.96
C SER A 369 36.07 38.40 17.40
N ASN A 370 35.29 38.02 18.42
CA ASN A 370 35.17 36.62 18.84
C ASN A 370 34.19 35.83 17.95
N LEU A 371 33.18 36.49 17.38
CA LEU A 371 32.22 35.88 16.46
C LEU A 371 32.84 35.52 15.11
N ASP A 372 33.80 36.31 14.62
CA ASP A 372 34.45 36.03 13.34
C ASP A 372 35.45 34.87 13.43
N LYS A 373 36.15 34.73 14.56
CA LYS A 373 37.01 33.56 14.82
C LYS A 373 36.22 32.26 14.92
N GLU A 374 35.03 32.30 15.52
CA GLU A 374 34.14 31.14 15.64
C GLU A 374 33.56 30.73 14.27
N LYS A 375 33.18 31.71 13.43
CA LYS A 375 32.74 31.46 12.05
C LYS A 375 33.83 30.82 11.18
N ASP A 376 35.08 31.29 11.31
CA ASP A 376 36.21 30.73 10.57
C ASP A 376 36.54 29.29 11.00
N MET A 377 36.41 29.00 12.30
CA MET A 377 36.58 27.65 12.82
C MET A 377 35.51 26.69 12.29
N LEU A 378 34.24 27.13 12.28
CA LEU A 378 33.12 26.37 11.71
C LEU A 378 33.25 26.15 10.20
N LYS A 379 33.83 27.12 9.47
CA LYS A 379 34.09 26.99 8.04
C LYS A 379 35.15 25.93 7.75
N LYS A 380 36.26 25.92 8.51
CA LYS A 380 37.30 24.88 8.42
C LYS A 380 36.77 23.50 8.78
N GLU A 381 35.92 23.39 9.79
CA GLU A 381 35.31 22.10 10.17
C GLU A 381 34.37 21.56 9.08
N ARG A 382 33.59 22.45 8.42
CA ARG A 382 32.72 22.09 7.29
C ARG A 382 33.51 21.59 6.08
N GLU A 383 34.64 22.22 5.77
CA GLU A 383 35.53 21.77 4.69
C GLU A 383 36.14 20.39 4.99
N ARG A 384 36.62 20.17 6.22
CA ARG A 384 37.15 18.86 6.64
C ARG A 384 36.09 17.75 6.53
N LYS A 385 34.85 18.00 6.98
CA LYS A 385 33.73 17.05 6.82
C LYS A 385 33.36 16.81 5.35
N ARG A 386 33.55 17.80 4.48
CA ARG A 386 33.30 17.67 3.03
C ARG A 386 34.35 16.78 2.37
N GLU A 387 35.61 16.90 2.74
CA GLU A 387 36.69 16.04 2.24
C GLU A 387 36.56 14.59 2.74
N GLU A 388 36.24 14.40 4.01
CA GLU A 388 36.00 13.07 4.59
C GLU A 388 34.87 12.34 3.87
N ARG A 389 33.78 13.06 3.54
CA ARG A 389 32.66 12.51 2.73
C ARG A 389 33.08 12.17 1.30
N LYS A 390 33.99 12.93 0.68
CA LYS A 390 34.54 12.59 -0.65
C LYS A 390 35.34 11.30 -0.58
N ARG A 391 36.24 11.15 0.42
CA ARG A 391 37.03 9.93 0.63
C ARG A 391 36.15 8.71 0.87
N LEU A 392 35.11 8.83 1.70
CA LEU A 392 34.17 7.73 1.96
C LEU A 392 33.38 7.32 0.70
N ARG A 393 33.03 8.27 -0.17
CA ARG A 393 32.37 7.99 -1.45
C ARG A 393 33.27 7.22 -2.41
N GLU A 394 34.55 7.59 -2.49
CA GLU A 394 35.54 6.87 -3.32
C GLU A 394 35.80 5.46 -2.78
N GLN A 395 35.94 5.30 -1.47
CA GLN A 395 36.12 3.99 -0.85
C GLN A 395 34.94 3.04 -1.14
N ARG A 396 33.70 3.55 -1.08
CA ARG A 396 32.50 2.78 -1.45
C ARG A 396 32.43 2.44 -2.94
N LYS A 397 32.91 3.34 -3.82
CA LYS A 397 33.01 3.04 -5.27
C LYS A 397 33.99 1.90 -5.51
N LEU A 398 35.16 1.95 -4.88
CA LEU A 398 36.19 0.91 -5.01
C LEU A 398 35.73 -0.44 -4.44
N GLU A 399 35.02 -0.44 -3.31
CA GLU A 399 34.48 -1.67 -2.72
C GLU A 399 33.41 -2.32 -3.63
N ARG A 400 32.54 -1.50 -4.25
CA ARG A 400 31.56 -1.99 -5.24
C ARG A 400 32.24 -2.59 -6.47
N GLN A 401 33.33 -1.99 -6.94
CA GLN A 401 34.09 -2.50 -8.07
C GLN A 401 34.75 -3.84 -7.74
N ARG A 402 35.39 -3.97 -6.56
CA ARG A 402 35.96 -5.24 -6.08
C ARG A 402 34.91 -6.35 -5.97
N LYS A 403 33.74 -6.06 -5.39
CA LYS A 403 32.62 -7.03 -5.30
C LYS A 403 32.10 -7.46 -6.67
N ARG A 404 32.09 -6.55 -7.66
CA ARG A 404 31.70 -6.88 -9.04
C ARG A 404 32.73 -7.79 -9.72
N GLU A 405 34.02 -7.51 -9.55
CA GLU A 405 35.11 -8.33 -10.10
C GLU A 405 35.12 -9.73 -9.47
N GLN A 406 34.89 -9.85 -8.16
CA GLN A 406 34.80 -11.13 -7.47
C GLN A 406 33.63 -11.99 -7.99
N ARG A 407 32.45 -11.39 -8.20
CA ARG A 407 31.30 -12.07 -8.82
C ARG A 407 31.57 -12.52 -10.25
N ILE A 408 32.34 -11.74 -11.03
CA ILE A 408 32.74 -12.12 -12.39
C ILE A 408 33.70 -13.31 -12.35
N LYS A 409 34.68 -13.31 -11.43
CA LYS A 409 35.59 -14.45 -11.24
C LYS A 409 34.81 -15.71 -10.84
N GLU A 410 33.93 -15.64 -9.84
CA GLU A 410 33.11 -16.78 -9.41
C GLU A 410 32.23 -17.34 -10.55
N ARG A 411 31.65 -16.48 -11.38
CA ARG A 411 30.88 -16.91 -12.56
C ARG A 411 31.74 -17.62 -13.60
N LYS A 412 32.98 -17.13 -13.84
CA LYS A 412 33.92 -17.80 -14.74
C LYS A 412 34.33 -19.16 -14.21
N THR A 413 34.62 -19.28 -12.91
CA THR A 413 34.97 -20.56 -12.27
C THR A 413 33.82 -21.56 -12.35
N LYS A 414 32.58 -21.13 -12.05
CA LYS A 414 31.39 -22.01 -12.16
C LYS A 414 31.12 -22.46 -13.59
N LYS A 415 31.32 -21.56 -14.57
CA LYS A 415 31.16 -21.91 -15.99
C LYS A 415 32.22 -22.92 -16.44
N GLN A 416 33.46 -22.77 -15.98
CA GLN A 416 34.54 -23.70 -16.28
C GLN A 416 34.26 -25.09 -15.69
N VAL A 417 33.88 -25.16 -14.41
CA VAL A 417 33.49 -26.42 -13.76
C VAL A 417 32.34 -27.12 -14.50
N PHE A 418 31.34 -26.37 -14.96
CA PHE A 418 30.23 -26.92 -15.74
C PHE A 418 30.64 -27.39 -17.15
N ASP A 419 31.52 -26.66 -17.82
CA ASP A 419 32.03 -27.04 -19.13
C ASP A 419 32.93 -28.31 -19.04
N ASP A 420 33.69 -28.46 -17.96
CA ASP A 420 34.56 -29.61 -17.70
C ASP A 420 33.77 -30.89 -17.37
N SER A 421 32.57 -30.80 -16.78
CA SER A 421 31.71 -31.95 -16.44
C SER A 421 30.75 -32.40 -17.56
N LYS A 422 30.58 -31.60 -18.63
CA LYS A 422 29.78 -31.97 -19.81
C LYS A 422 30.12 -33.32 -20.47
N PRO A 423 31.40 -33.69 -20.66
CA PRO A 423 31.76 -34.97 -21.29
C PRO A 423 31.31 -36.17 -20.46
N GLU A 424 31.37 -36.05 -19.13
CA GLU A 424 31.01 -37.10 -18.20
C GLU A 424 29.49 -37.26 -18.09
N ILE A 425 28.75 -36.16 -18.05
CA ILE A 425 27.28 -36.14 -18.15
C ILE A 425 26.83 -36.79 -19.47
N LYS A 426 27.49 -36.48 -20.59
CA LYS A 426 27.16 -37.05 -21.91
C LYS A 426 27.47 -38.55 -21.99
N LYS A 427 28.55 -39.01 -21.35
CA LYS A 427 28.87 -40.45 -21.21
C LYS A 427 27.78 -41.17 -20.40
N GLN A 428 27.37 -40.60 -19.27
CA GLN A 428 26.34 -41.19 -18.41
C GLN A 428 24.97 -41.25 -19.11
N HIS A 429 24.58 -40.19 -19.81
CA HIS A 429 23.32 -40.15 -20.57
C HIS A 429 23.29 -41.20 -21.70
N ASN A 430 24.42 -41.44 -22.37
CA ASN A 430 24.53 -42.50 -23.38
C ASN A 430 24.50 -43.91 -22.78
N THR A 431 24.99 -44.08 -21.55
CA THR A 431 24.87 -45.35 -20.81
C THR A 431 23.43 -45.64 -20.44
N ILE A 432 22.69 -44.64 -19.94
CA ILE A 432 21.26 -44.76 -19.59
C ILE A 432 20.43 -45.13 -20.83
N LYS A 433 20.63 -44.43 -21.96
CA LYS A 433 19.95 -44.77 -23.23
C LYS A 433 20.28 -46.16 -23.76
N LYS A 434 21.48 -46.69 -23.48
CA LYS A 434 21.85 -48.07 -23.84
C LYS A 434 21.16 -49.12 -22.94
N VAL A 435 20.81 -48.76 -21.71
CA VAL A 435 20.05 -49.61 -20.80
C VAL A 435 18.57 -49.62 -21.19
N GLU A 436 17.98 -48.44 -21.49
CA GLU A 436 16.58 -48.33 -21.95
C GLU A 436 16.32 -49.08 -23.26
N ASN A 437 17.28 -49.09 -24.19
CA ASN A 437 17.14 -49.79 -25.48
C ASN A 437 17.36 -51.32 -25.41
N ARG A 438 17.71 -51.88 -24.24
CA ARG A 438 17.99 -53.33 -24.08
C ARG A 438 16.83 -54.13 -23.48
N GLU A 439 15.74 -53.51 -23.05
CA GLU A 439 14.60 -54.25 -22.48
C GLU A 439 13.43 -54.39 -23.46
N THR A 440 13.34 -55.57 -24.08
CA THR A 440 12.09 -56.13 -24.62
C THR A 440 11.65 -57.28 -23.71
N LYS A 441 11.01 -56.96 -22.58
CA LYS A 441 10.00 -57.74 -21.81
C LYS A 441 9.85 -57.15 -20.39
N PRO A 442 8.66 -57.20 -19.77
CA PRO A 442 8.39 -56.47 -18.55
C PRO A 442 9.03 -57.19 -17.35
N SER A 443 10.16 -56.66 -16.86
CA SER A 443 10.56 -56.86 -15.46
C SER A 443 9.61 -56.04 -14.59
N SER A 444 9.23 -56.57 -13.42
CA SER A 444 8.26 -55.89 -12.56
C SER A 444 8.78 -54.49 -12.23
N LYS A 445 7.92 -53.47 -12.29
CA LYS A 445 8.22 -52.05 -12.02
C LYS A 445 9.12 -51.84 -10.79
N HIS A 446 9.05 -52.77 -9.84
CA HIS A 446 9.82 -52.82 -8.62
C HIS A 446 11.33 -53.16 -8.78
N GLU A 447 11.72 -53.93 -9.79
CA GLU A 447 13.14 -54.20 -10.11
C GLU A 447 13.81 -53.00 -10.77
N VAL A 448 13.09 -52.33 -11.68
CA VAL A 448 13.57 -51.09 -12.32
C VAL A 448 13.75 -49.98 -11.29
N GLU A 449 12.82 -49.81 -10.34
CA GLU A 449 12.95 -48.85 -9.24
C GLU A 449 14.17 -49.15 -8.35
N LYS A 450 14.45 -50.42 -8.04
CA LYS A 450 15.62 -50.81 -7.23
C LYS A 450 16.95 -50.54 -7.93
N GLU A 451 17.01 -50.75 -9.24
CA GLU A 451 18.23 -50.52 -10.01
C GLU A 451 18.50 -49.02 -10.19
N ILE A 452 17.45 -48.21 -10.41
CA ILE A 452 17.52 -46.74 -10.41
C ILE A 452 18.03 -46.23 -9.05
N ASP A 453 17.50 -46.75 -7.95
CA ASP A 453 17.87 -46.32 -6.59
C ASP A 453 19.33 -46.68 -6.24
N ARG A 454 19.86 -47.80 -6.78
CA ARG A 454 21.30 -48.14 -6.70
C ARG A 454 22.17 -47.15 -7.47
N ILE A 455 21.77 -46.79 -8.70
CA ILE A 455 22.52 -45.86 -9.55
C ILE A 455 22.57 -44.47 -8.90
N LEU A 456 21.44 -43.99 -8.37
CA LEU A 456 21.36 -42.72 -7.64
C LEU A 456 22.21 -42.70 -6.36
N LYS A 457 22.24 -43.80 -5.59
CA LYS A 457 23.12 -43.94 -4.42
C LYS A 457 24.61 -43.95 -4.80
N HIS A 458 24.97 -44.54 -5.94
CA HIS A 458 26.35 -44.51 -6.43
C HIS A 458 26.76 -43.09 -6.88
N MET A 459 25.84 -42.35 -7.51
CA MET A 459 26.05 -40.96 -7.89
C MET A 459 26.22 -40.05 -6.67
N HIS A 460 25.37 -40.18 -5.65
CA HIS A 460 25.46 -39.43 -4.39
C HIS A 460 26.81 -39.60 -3.67
N ARG A 461 27.50 -40.74 -3.83
CA ARG A 461 28.82 -40.99 -3.23
C ARG A 461 29.99 -40.32 -3.96
N LYS A 462 29.85 -39.97 -5.25
CA LYS A 462 30.97 -39.44 -6.07
C LYS A 462 30.94 -37.93 -6.29
N THR A 463 29.77 -37.29 -6.39
CA THR A 463 29.67 -35.88 -6.82
C THR A 463 29.14 -34.92 -5.76
N GLY A 464 28.75 -35.40 -4.58
CA GLY A 464 28.12 -34.55 -3.56
C GLY A 464 26.69 -34.15 -3.96
N LYS A 465 25.87 -33.86 -2.95
CA LYS A 465 24.40 -33.90 -3.02
C LYS A 465 23.75 -32.88 -3.99
N ASP A 466 24.45 -31.79 -4.32
CA ASP A 466 23.81 -30.59 -4.88
C ASP A 466 23.67 -30.55 -6.42
N GLU A 467 24.34 -31.43 -7.18
CA GLU A 467 24.22 -31.43 -8.65
C GLU A 467 23.22 -32.47 -9.20
N ILE A 468 22.79 -33.43 -8.39
CA ILE A 468 21.88 -34.50 -8.82
C ILE A 468 20.41 -34.07 -8.75
N ASP A 469 20.03 -33.22 -7.79
CA ASP A 469 18.65 -32.72 -7.66
C ASP A 469 18.20 -31.80 -8.82
N LYS A 470 19.11 -31.45 -9.75
CA LYS A 470 18.85 -30.58 -10.91
C LYS A 470 18.66 -31.32 -12.23
N VAL A 471 19.05 -32.59 -12.32
CA VAL A 471 18.86 -33.44 -13.50
C VAL A 471 17.60 -34.25 -13.29
#